data_AF-A0A3D4Q3K3-F1
#
_entry.id   AF-A0A3D4Q3K3-F1
#
_cell.length_a   1.000
_cell.length_b   1.000
_cell.length_c   1.000
_cell.angle_alpha   90.00
_cell.angle_beta   90.00
_cell.angle_gamma   90.00
#
_symmetry.space_group_name_H-M   'P 1'
#
loop_
_entity.id
_entity.type
_entity.pdbx_description
1 polymer ?
#
loop_
_entity_poly.entity_id
_entity_poly.type
_entity_poly.pdbx_seq_one_letter_code
_entity_poly.pdbx_strand_id
1 'polypeptide(L)'
;MSEQQKTDDINDEDKRRHPRFPLRAYADLQYSTKKWEAHVLDLSESGARLAILGEHMLQKGDPLRVHIELEEINLLTSPKKQLSLHGRLVHVREHLLGFEFQPDTPIDKTILYELLTQIENSQ
;
A
#
# COMPACT_ATOMS: atom_id res chain seq x y z
N MET A 1 7.47 39.61 21.00
CA MET A 1 6.13 39.05 20.81
C MET A 1 6.33 37.72 20.12
N SER A 2 6.25 36.65 20.90
CA SER A 2 6.49 35.27 20.47
C SER A 2 5.30 34.44 20.93
N GLU A 3 5.09 33.28 20.30
CA GLU A 3 3.98 32.31 20.47
C GLU A 3 2.83 32.57 19.49
N GLN A 4 2.34 31.61 18.68
CA GLN A 4 2.39 30.15 18.73
C GLN A 4 2.28 29.60 17.29
N GLN A 5 3.16 28.68 16.94
CA GLN A 5 3.02 27.81 15.77
C GLN A 5 3.24 26.39 16.27
N LYS A 6 2.18 25.69 16.69
CA LYS A 6 2.20 24.25 17.03
C LYS A 6 0.79 23.75 17.37
N THR A 7 0.02 23.36 16.35
CA THR A 7 -1.12 22.44 16.51
C THR A 7 -1.38 21.73 15.16
N ASP A 8 -0.40 21.01 14.63
CA ASP A 8 -0.62 20.09 13.50
C ASP A 8 -0.31 18.62 13.85
N ASP A 9 -0.03 18.31 15.12
CA ASP A 9 0.15 16.94 15.61
C ASP A 9 -1.19 16.37 16.14
N ILE A 10 -2.27 16.48 15.37
CA ILE A 10 -3.39 15.55 15.54
C ILE A 10 -2.88 14.23 14.97
N ASN A 11 -2.46 13.35 15.89
CA ASN A 11 -1.85 12.05 15.65
C ASN A 11 -2.37 11.41 14.34
N ASP A 12 -1.51 11.26 13.32
CA ASP A 12 -1.86 10.70 12.00
C ASP A 12 -2.51 9.30 12.11
N GLU A 13 -2.37 8.64 13.26
CA GLU A 13 -3.08 7.39 13.59
C GLU A 13 -4.59 7.56 13.73
N ASP A 14 -5.05 8.68 14.30
CA ASP A 14 -6.46 8.92 14.68
C ASP A 14 -7.37 9.19 13.46
N LYS A 15 -6.76 9.46 12.29
CA LYS A 15 -7.48 9.64 11.01
C LYS A 15 -7.63 8.35 10.20
N ARG A 16 -7.04 7.22 10.66
CA ARG A 16 -7.03 5.97 9.90
C ARG A 16 -8.37 5.24 10.06
N ARG A 17 -8.95 4.82 8.94
CA ARG A 17 -10.20 4.03 8.92
C ARG A 17 -9.99 2.54 9.22
N HIS A 18 -8.78 2.02 8.95
CA HIS A 18 -8.47 0.60 9.07
C HIS A 18 -7.08 0.41 9.71
N PRO A 19 -6.89 -0.66 10.51
CA PRO A 19 -5.57 -1.06 11.02
C PRO A 19 -4.64 -1.38 9.85
N ARG A 20 -3.34 -1.14 10.05
CA ARG A 20 -2.28 -1.47 9.09
C ARG A 20 -1.42 -2.58 9.66
N PHE A 21 -1.19 -3.59 8.85
CA PHE A 21 -0.40 -4.75 9.21
C PHE A 21 0.95 -4.72 8.48
N PRO A 22 2.07 -4.98 9.16
CA PRO A 22 3.36 -5.06 8.50
C PRO A 22 3.36 -6.12 7.41
N LEU A 23 3.83 -5.77 6.22
CA LEU A 23 3.99 -6.69 5.10
C LEU A 23 5.28 -6.33 4.38
N ARG A 24 6.23 -7.26 4.27
CA ARG A 24 7.48 -7.07 3.54
C ARG A 24 7.43 -7.89 2.26
N ALA A 25 6.84 -7.30 1.22
CA ALA A 25 6.67 -7.94 -0.08
C ALA A 25 7.23 -7.05 -1.20
N TYR A 26 7.72 -7.66 -2.26
CA TYR A 26 8.04 -6.95 -3.50
C TYR A 26 6.76 -6.55 -4.23
N ALA A 27 6.81 -5.44 -4.96
CA ALA A 27 5.70 -4.97 -5.77
C ALA A 27 6.15 -4.21 -7.01
N ASP A 28 5.36 -4.33 -8.08
CA ASP A 28 5.45 -3.51 -9.28
C ASP A 28 4.42 -2.38 -9.27
N LEU A 29 4.88 -1.16 -9.48
CA LEU A 29 4.07 0.04 -9.63
C LEU A 29 3.94 0.37 -11.11
N GLN A 30 2.73 0.65 -11.57
CA GLN A 30 2.45 0.99 -12.97
C GLN A 30 1.65 2.29 -13.07
N TYR A 31 2.20 3.25 -13.80
CA TYR A 31 1.55 4.52 -14.16
C TYR A 31 1.73 4.78 -15.65
N SER A 32 0.62 4.81 -16.40
CA SER A 32 0.67 4.93 -17.86
C SER A 32 1.60 3.86 -18.46
N THR A 33 2.65 4.24 -19.18
CA THR A 33 3.65 3.34 -19.75
C THR A 33 4.88 3.11 -18.85
N LYS A 34 4.95 3.78 -17.69
CA LYS A 34 6.08 3.67 -16.77
C LYS A 34 5.83 2.60 -15.71
N LYS A 35 6.93 1.96 -15.30
CA LYS A 35 6.95 0.97 -14.23
C LYS A 35 8.09 1.24 -13.26
N TRP A 36 7.89 0.90 -12.00
CA TRP A 36 8.91 0.94 -10.96
C TRP A 36 8.76 -0.24 -10.03
N GLU A 37 9.87 -0.72 -9.49
CA GLU A 37 9.89 -1.70 -8.42
C GLU A 37 9.71 -0.99 -7.07
N ALA A 38 9.11 -1.66 -6.10
CA ALA A 38 8.95 -1.16 -4.75
C ALA A 38 8.91 -2.31 -3.72
N HIS A 39 9.08 -1.94 -2.46
CA HIS A 39 8.66 -2.76 -1.33
C HIS A 39 7.35 -2.26 -0.75
N VAL A 40 6.44 -3.18 -0.44
CA VAL A 40 5.38 -2.94 0.53
C VAL A 40 6.01 -2.93 1.93
N LEU A 41 5.61 -1.99 2.77
CA LEU A 41 6.03 -1.89 4.18
C LEU A 41 4.89 -2.26 5.12
N ASP A 42 3.68 -1.82 4.79
CA ASP A 42 2.44 -2.20 5.46
C ASP A 42 1.24 -2.16 4.50
N LEU A 43 0.20 -2.87 4.89
CA LEU A 43 -1.04 -3.02 4.15
C LEU A 43 -2.24 -2.96 5.10
N SER A 44 -3.34 -2.33 4.66
CA SER A 44 -4.67 -2.39 5.27
C SER A 44 -5.69 -2.82 4.23
N GLU A 45 -6.98 -2.82 4.60
CA GLU A 45 -8.07 -3.11 3.66
C GLU A 45 -8.17 -2.14 2.47
N SER A 46 -7.65 -0.91 2.61
CA SER A 46 -7.84 0.15 1.61
C SER A 46 -6.60 1.01 1.39
N GLY A 47 -5.48 0.71 2.04
CA GLY A 47 -4.27 1.48 1.84
C GLY A 47 -2.99 0.70 2.10
N ALA A 48 -1.90 1.16 1.50
CA ALA A 48 -0.58 0.60 1.66
C ALA A 48 0.46 1.71 1.87
N ARG A 49 1.55 1.37 2.52
CA ARG A 49 2.79 2.16 2.48
C ARG A 49 3.82 1.42 1.64
N LEU A 50 4.35 2.11 0.63
CA LEU A 50 5.32 1.57 -0.32
C LEU A 50 6.64 2.34 -0.23
N ALA A 51 7.77 1.66 -0.45
CA ALA A 51 9.08 2.24 -0.65
C ALA A 51 9.54 1.94 -2.08
N ILE A 52 9.58 2.95 -2.95
CA ILE A 52 9.94 2.78 -4.35
C ILE A 52 11.46 2.67 -4.54
N LEU A 53 11.88 1.73 -5.38
CA LEU A 53 13.29 1.37 -5.62
C LEU A 53 13.80 2.12 -6.85
N GLY A 54 14.01 3.44 -6.71
CA GLY A 54 14.61 4.26 -7.75
C GLY A 54 13.97 5.63 -7.90
N GLU A 55 14.53 6.41 -8.82
CA GLU A 55 14.01 7.73 -9.14
C GLU A 55 12.62 7.65 -9.79
N HIS A 56 11.72 8.52 -9.35
CA HIS A 56 10.37 8.61 -9.88
C HIS A 56 9.88 10.05 -9.96
N MET A 57 8.89 10.25 -10.83
CA MET A 57 8.21 11.53 -10.98
C MET A 57 6.77 11.49 -10.45
N LEU A 58 6.42 10.42 -9.72
CA LEU A 58 5.08 10.24 -9.13
C LEU A 58 4.75 11.35 -8.12
N GLN A 59 3.52 11.82 -8.17
CA GLN A 59 2.99 12.89 -7.32
C GLN A 59 1.72 12.43 -6.59
N LYS A 60 1.40 13.15 -5.50
CA LYS A 60 0.12 12.97 -4.82
C LYS A 60 -1.04 13.21 -5.81
N GLY A 61 -2.01 12.30 -5.81
CA GLY A 61 -3.18 12.29 -6.69
C GLY A 61 -3.03 11.39 -7.91
N ASP A 62 -1.80 11.01 -8.27
CA ASP A 62 -1.55 10.16 -9.43
C ASP A 62 -2.26 8.81 -9.29
N PRO A 63 -3.00 8.36 -10.33
CA PRO A 63 -3.54 7.01 -10.35
C PRO A 63 -2.38 6.01 -10.46
N LEU A 64 -2.52 4.87 -9.80
CA LEU A 64 -1.48 3.85 -9.82
C LEU A 64 -2.13 2.46 -9.81
N ARG A 65 -1.53 1.53 -10.55
CA ARG A 65 -1.74 0.10 -10.32
C ARG A 65 -0.53 -0.46 -9.59
N VAL A 66 -0.80 -1.22 -8.55
CA VAL A 66 0.23 -1.86 -7.73
C VAL A 66 -0.03 -3.36 -7.77
N HIS A 67 1.03 -4.11 -8.06
CA HIS A 67 0.96 -5.55 -8.10
C HIS A 67 1.92 -6.12 -7.07
N ILE A 68 1.39 -6.66 -5.98
CA ILE A 68 2.17 -7.18 -4.84
C ILE A 68 2.46 -8.66 -5.10
N GLU A 69 3.72 -9.06 -5.04
CA GLU A 69 4.15 -10.45 -5.20
C GLU A 69 3.80 -11.29 -3.97
N LEU A 70 3.28 -12.49 -4.20
CA LEU A 70 2.80 -13.42 -3.18
C LEU A 70 3.44 -14.80 -3.31
N GLU A 71 4.57 -14.94 -4.01
CA GLU A 71 5.19 -16.24 -4.29
C GLU A 71 5.52 -17.03 -3.01
N GLU A 72 6.00 -16.33 -2.00
CA GLU A 72 6.37 -16.88 -0.69
C GLU A 72 5.18 -16.98 0.30
N ILE A 73 3.99 -16.53 -0.11
CA ILE A 73 2.79 -16.52 0.73
C ILE A 73 1.86 -17.65 0.33
N ASN A 74 1.58 -18.56 1.27
CA ASN A 74 0.68 -19.68 1.06
C ASN A 74 -0.78 -19.24 1.22
N LEU A 75 -1.39 -18.82 0.12
CA LEU A 75 -2.82 -18.55 0.05
C LEU A 75 -3.61 -19.83 -0.23
N LEU A 76 -4.67 -20.05 0.54
CA LEU A 76 -5.58 -21.19 0.41
C LEU A 76 -6.67 -20.92 -0.62
N THR A 77 -7.07 -19.66 -0.79
CA THR A 77 -8.23 -19.30 -1.62
C THR A 77 -7.93 -19.17 -3.11
N SER A 78 -6.66 -19.01 -3.51
CA SER A 78 -6.28 -18.78 -4.90
C SER A 78 -4.84 -19.21 -5.21
N PRO A 79 -4.57 -19.81 -6.38
CA PRO A 79 -3.21 -20.08 -6.83
C PRO A 79 -2.50 -18.82 -7.37
N LYS A 80 -3.19 -17.67 -7.44
CA LYS A 80 -2.63 -16.42 -7.97
C LYS A 80 -1.43 -15.99 -7.14
N LYS A 81 -0.30 -15.76 -7.79
CA LYS A 81 0.97 -15.37 -7.15
C LYS A 81 1.15 -13.86 -6.99
N GLN A 82 0.08 -13.10 -7.23
CA GLN A 82 0.15 -11.64 -7.23
C GLN A 82 -1.20 -11.05 -6.81
N LEU A 83 -1.19 -10.01 -5.98
CA LEU A 83 -2.37 -9.23 -5.61
C LEU A 83 -2.38 -7.95 -6.44
N SER A 84 -3.44 -7.74 -7.22
CA SER A 84 -3.59 -6.59 -8.12
C SER A 84 -4.51 -5.54 -7.48
N LEU A 85 -3.98 -4.33 -7.30
CA LEU A 85 -4.64 -3.20 -6.68
C LEU A 85 -4.60 -1.98 -7.62
N HIS A 86 -5.69 -1.20 -7.67
CA HIS A 86 -5.71 0.10 -8.34
C HIS A 86 -6.16 1.20 -7.39
N GLY A 87 -5.62 2.39 -7.57
CA GLY A 87 -5.87 3.46 -6.62
C GLY A 87 -5.17 4.74 -6.97
N ARG A 88 -4.90 5.56 -5.94
CA ARG A 88 -4.20 6.84 -6.07
C ARG A 88 -3.19 7.04 -4.96
N LEU A 89 -2.14 7.80 -5.26
CA LEU A 89 -1.20 8.26 -4.25
C LEU A 89 -1.86 9.33 -3.38
N VAL A 90 -1.94 9.09 -2.07
CA VAL A 90 -2.44 10.06 -1.08
C VAL A 90 -1.31 10.81 -0.39
N HIS A 91 -0.09 10.28 -0.47
CA HIS A 91 1.12 10.86 0.11
C HIS A 91 2.35 10.49 -0.71
N VAL A 92 3.29 11.43 -0.90
CA VAL A 92 4.64 11.18 -1.45
C VAL A 92 5.66 11.92 -0.58
N ARG A 93 6.64 11.21 -0.03
CA ARG A 93 7.76 11.73 0.78
C ARG A 93 9.04 11.05 0.33
N GLU A 94 9.82 11.73 -0.51
CA GLU A 94 10.98 11.12 -1.17
C GLU A 94 10.58 9.78 -1.81
N HIS A 95 11.20 8.67 -1.41
CA HIS A 95 10.94 7.32 -1.89
C HIS A 95 9.75 6.62 -1.20
N LEU A 96 9.10 7.25 -0.21
CA LEU A 96 7.97 6.69 0.52
C LEU A 96 6.63 7.17 -0.04
N LEU A 97 5.76 6.22 -0.35
CA LEU A 97 4.46 6.46 -0.97
C LEU A 97 3.34 5.96 -0.05
N GLY A 98 2.35 6.81 0.18
CA GLY A 98 1.05 6.42 0.72
C GLY A 98 0.09 6.18 -0.43
N PHE A 99 -0.45 4.98 -0.52
CA PHE A 99 -1.34 4.55 -1.59
C PHE A 99 -2.70 4.19 -1.00
N GLU A 100 -3.78 4.80 -1.50
CA GLU A 100 -5.16 4.39 -1.22
C GLU A 100 -5.68 3.61 -2.43
N PHE A 101 -6.33 2.46 -2.20
CA PHE A 101 -6.63 1.52 -3.27
C PHE A 101 -7.95 0.78 -3.11
N GLN A 102 -8.31 0.08 -4.18
CA GLN A 102 -9.29 -1.00 -4.20
C GLN A 102 -8.69 -2.22 -4.92
N PRO A 103 -9.12 -3.44 -4.58
CA PRO A 103 -8.76 -4.63 -5.36
C PRO A 103 -9.28 -4.55 -6.79
N ASP A 104 -8.49 -5.01 -7.77
CA ASP A 104 -8.87 -4.97 -9.20
C ASP A 104 -10.04 -5.90 -9.53
N THR A 105 -10.16 -7.01 -8.81
CA THR A 105 -11.17 -8.05 -9.06
C THR A 105 -11.75 -8.61 -7.76
N PRO A 106 -12.88 -9.34 -7.81
CA PRO A 106 -13.38 -10.07 -6.64
C PRO A 106 -12.39 -11.08 -6.08
N ILE A 107 -11.56 -11.70 -6.93
CA ILE A 107 -10.51 -12.64 -6.50
C ILE A 107 -9.42 -11.88 -5.73
N ASP A 108 -8.99 -10.72 -6.24
CA ASP A 108 -8.04 -9.86 -5.53
C ASP A 108 -8.57 -9.40 -4.17
N LYS A 109 -9.88 -9.14 -4.08
CA LYS A 109 -10.54 -8.82 -2.81
C LYS A 109 -10.45 -10.00 -1.83
N THR A 110 -10.74 -11.22 -2.27
CA THR A 110 -10.62 -12.42 -1.42
C THR A 110 -9.18 -12.63 -0.96
N ILE A 111 -8.21 -12.49 -1.88
CA ILE A 111 -6.77 -12.61 -1.57
C ILE A 111 -6.34 -11.57 -0.54
N LEU A 112 -6.76 -10.31 -0.69
CA LEU A 112 -6.45 -9.24 0.26
C LEU A 112 -6.94 -9.59 1.67
N TYR A 113 -8.20 -10.01 1.82
CA TYR A 113 -8.74 -10.35 3.13
C TYR A 113 -8.06 -11.56 3.75
N GLU A 114 -7.77 -12.59 2.95
CA GLU A 114 -7.01 -13.75 3.42
C GLU A 114 -5.62 -13.32 3.90
N LEU A 115 -4.90 -12.52 3.12
CA LEU A 115 -3.58 -12.02 3.45
C LEU A 115 -3.59 -11.23 4.77
N LEU A 116 -4.52 -10.28 4.93
CA LEU A 116 -4.65 -9.50 6.16
C LEU A 116 -4.94 -10.39 7.37
N THR A 117 -5.84 -11.37 7.21
CA THR A 117 -6.18 -12.35 8.27
C THR A 117 -4.97 -13.20 8.66
N GLN A 118 -4.17 -13.65 7.69
CA GLN A 118 -2.95 -14.43 7.96
C GLN A 118 -1.91 -13.60 8.73
N ILE A 119 -1.70 -12.34 8.33
CA ILE A 119 -0.74 -11.45 9.01
C ILE A 119 -1.21 -11.16 10.45
N GLU A 120 -2.49 -10.85 10.63
CA GLU A 120 -3.08 -10.59 11.95
C GLU A 120 -2.91 -11.78 12.90
N ASN A 121 -3.18 -12.99 12.44
CA ASN A 121 -3.04 -14.22 13.24
C ASN A 121 -1.59 -14.64 13.51
N SER A 122 -0.62 -14.01 12.84
CA SER A 122 0.81 -14.31 13.00
C SER A 122 1.53 -13.36 13.97
N GLN A 123 0.82 -12.38 14.55
CA GLN A 123 1.31 -11.47 15.59
C GLN A 123 1.07 -12.07 16.99
#